data_AF-A0A0D2V4L1-F1
#
_entry.id   AF-A0A0D2V4L1-F1
#
_cell.length_a   1.000
_cell.length_b   1.000
_cell.length_c   1.000
_cell.angle_alpha   90.00
_cell.angle_beta   90.00
_cell.angle_gamma   90.00
#
_symmetry.space_group_name_H-M   'P 1'
#
loop_
_entity.id
_entity.type
_entity.pdbx_description
1 polymer ?
#
loop_
_entity_poly.entity_id
_entity_poly.type
_entity_poly.pdbx_seq_one_letter_code
_entity_poly.pdbx_strand_id
1 'polypeptide(L)'
;MFAALFSKLGVPIKTTVSATVLEEALNGAVIVRPLQLGQPISRKVEKQCAHFYSVTITEDEARDGFVCRVQSSDKSKFKLLYFELEENGGLSLALQEDSAKTGKVTSAGMYFLGFPVYCLDQTTNSVAAAKDPDAAFFKKLDGFQPCEITELKPGKHVFAVYGDNFFKSVSYTIEAICAAPFIEEKENLRAVEAEILSKRAELSKFETEYREVLAQFTEMTGRYTKEMQEIDELLKQRNEIHASYTTIPLIKRSSSRKKSKAASKEAKEDGEVRDRKPSTRDRTKKKWYNIPLKVDKRKPC
;
A
#
# COMPACT_ATOMS: atom_id res chain seq x y z
N MET A 1 6.73 -25.25 -10.45
CA MET A 1 5.40 -24.89 -10.99
C MET A 1 4.49 -24.19 -9.96
N PHE A 2 4.74 -24.33 -8.65
CA PHE A 2 3.94 -23.69 -7.59
C PHE A 2 4.12 -22.16 -7.45
N ALA A 3 5.33 -21.61 -7.66
CA ALA A 3 5.58 -20.16 -7.53
C ALA A 3 4.78 -19.29 -8.53
N ALA A 4 4.43 -19.83 -9.70
CA ALA A 4 3.66 -19.10 -10.72
C ALA A 4 2.16 -18.97 -10.39
N LEU A 5 1.62 -19.84 -9.51
CA LEU A 5 0.23 -19.77 -9.07
C LEU A 5 0.03 -18.68 -8.01
N PHE A 6 0.98 -18.52 -7.09
CA PHE A 6 0.92 -17.48 -6.05
C PHE A 6 1.19 -16.07 -6.58
N SER A 7 2.02 -15.91 -7.63
CA SER A 7 2.17 -14.60 -8.29
C SER A 7 0.88 -14.08 -8.93
N LYS A 8 -0.07 -14.97 -9.30
CA LYS A 8 -1.39 -14.58 -9.83
C LYS A 8 -2.35 -14.06 -8.74
N LEU A 9 -2.05 -14.30 -7.46
CA LEU A 9 -2.81 -13.80 -6.31
C LEU A 9 -2.29 -12.44 -5.81
N GLY A 10 -1.32 -11.82 -6.50
CA GLY A 10 -0.80 -10.50 -6.15
C GLY A 10 0.07 -10.48 -4.89
N VAL A 11 0.35 -11.64 -4.29
CA VAL A 11 1.25 -11.76 -3.14
C VAL A 11 2.69 -11.90 -3.66
N PRO A 12 3.59 -10.96 -3.34
CA PRO A 12 5.00 -11.11 -3.66
C PRO A 12 5.56 -12.34 -2.94
N ILE A 13 6.02 -13.35 -3.68
CA ILE A 13 6.78 -14.45 -3.09
C ILE A 13 8.22 -13.97 -2.98
N LYS A 14 8.69 -13.71 -1.76
CA LYS A 14 10.10 -13.46 -1.51
C LYS A 14 10.87 -14.73 -1.83
N THR A 15 11.72 -14.68 -2.84
CA THR A 15 12.62 -15.75 -3.25
C THR A 15 13.82 -15.77 -2.31
N THR A 16 14.34 -16.94 -1.98
CA THR A 16 15.60 -17.07 -1.22
C THR A 16 16.78 -17.23 -2.17
N VAL A 17 18.00 -16.89 -1.71
CA VAL A 17 19.22 -17.29 -2.43
C VAL A 17 19.32 -18.82 -2.39
N SER A 18 19.79 -19.45 -3.47
CA SER A 18 19.91 -20.91 -3.53
C SER A 18 20.94 -21.43 -2.53
N ALA A 19 20.60 -22.52 -1.82
CA ALA A 19 21.49 -23.13 -0.84
C ALA A 19 22.85 -23.50 -1.46
N THR A 20 22.86 -24.02 -2.69
CA THR A 20 24.09 -24.36 -3.41
C THR A 20 25.05 -23.17 -3.56
N VAL A 21 24.54 -21.97 -3.87
CA VAL A 21 25.40 -20.78 -4.00
C VAL A 21 25.97 -20.37 -2.64
N LEU A 22 25.18 -20.50 -1.56
CA LEU A 22 25.64 -20.20 -0.20
C LEU A 22 26.65 -21.22 0.30
N GLU A 23 26.45 -22.51 0.01
CA GLU A 23 27.38 -23.58 0.35
C GLU A 23 28.70 -23.46 -0.42
N GLU A 24 28.66 -23.15 -1.72
CA GLU A 24 29.88 -22.90 -2.51
C GLU A 24 30.65 -21.69 -1.95
N ALA A 25 29.94 -20.62 -1.58
CA ALA A 25 30.56 -19.43 -0.98
C ALA A 25 31.20 -19.74 0.37
N LEU A 26 30.48 -20.45 1.25
CA LEU A 26 30.95 -20.83 2.58
C LEU A 26 32.17 -21.77 2.53
N ASN A 27 32.28 -22.58 1.48
CA ASN A 27 33.43 -23.47 1.27
C ASN A 27 34.59 -22.81 0.48
N GLY A 28 34.50 -21.52 0.16
CA GLY A 28 35.52 -20.81 -0.63
C GLY A 28 35.61 -21.29 -2.09
N ALA A 29 34.59 -22.00 -2.59
CA ALA A 29 34.56 -22.61 -3.91
C ALA A 29 34.05 -21.66 -5.02
N VAL A 30 34.02 -20.35 -4.76
CA VAL A 30 33.50 -19.33 -5.68
C VAL A 30 34.62 -18.50 -6.31
N ILE A 31 34.41 -18.09 -7.56
CA ILE A 31 35.34 -17.21 -8.27
C ILE A 31 35.01 -15.76 -7.93
N VAL A 32 35.88 -15.13 -7.14
CA VAL A 32 35.78 -13.71 -6.75
C VAL A 32 36.62 -12.85 -7.70
N ARG A 33 36.00 -11.88 -8.37
CA ARG A 33 36.68 -10.96 -9.30
C ARG A 33 36.95 -9.60 -8.64
N PRO A 34 38.06 -8.92 -8.95
CA PRO A 34 38.26 -7.57 -8.42
C PRO A 34 37.24 -6.59 -9.02
N LEU A 35 36.71 -5.69 -8.19
CA LEU A 35 35.89 -4.55 -8.56
C LEU A 35 36.60 -3.28 -8.07
N GLN A 36 37.03 -2.45 -9.01
CA GLN A 36 37.71 -1.19 -8.71
C GLN A 36 36.69 -0.10 -8.38
N LEU A 37 37.02 0.76 -7.43
CA LEU A 37 36.18 1.91 -7.07
C LEU A 37 36.01 2.85 -8.28
N GLY A 38 34.78 3.32 -8.48
CA GLY A 38 34.39 4.21 -9.57
C GLY A 38 34.37 3.56 -10.96
N GLN A 39 34.60 2.25 -11.09
CA GLN A 39 34.59 1.55 -12.36
C GLN A 39 33.40 0.59 -12.46
N PRO A 40 32.36 0.94 -13.24
CA PRO A 40 31.21 0.06 -13.43
C PRO A 40 31.56 -1.17 -14.28
N ILE A 41 31.07 -2.34 -13.89
CA ILE A 41 31.24 -3.61 -14.62
C ILE A 41 29.88 -4.13 -15.06
N SER A 42 29.69 -4.27 -16.38
CA SER A 42 28.49 -4.89 -16.96
C SER A 42 28.70 -6.37 -17.23
N ARG A 43 27.82 -7.22 -16.72
CA ARG A 43 27.86 -8.68 -16.93
C ARG A 43 26.45 -9.26 -17.01
N LYS A 44 26.40 -10.55 -17.34
CA LYS A 44 25.18 -11.35 -17.39
C LYS A 44 25.34 -12.58 -16.52
N VAL A 45 24.57 -12.69 -15.44
CA VAL A 45 24.56 -13.85 -14.54
C VAL A 45 23.44 -14.81 -14.92
N GLU A 46 23.73 -16.10 -14.88
CA GLU A 46 22.71 -17.12 -15.12
C GLU A 46 21.67 -17.18 -13.99
N LYS A 47 20.51 -17.77 -14.30
CA LYS A 47 19.44 -17.94 -13.30
C LYS A 47 19.94 -18.74 -12.11
N GLN A 48 19.58 -18.32 -10.90
CA GLN A 48 19.93 -19.00 -9.65
C GLN A 48 21.46 -19.16 -9.42
N CYS A 49 22.28 -18.35 -10.10
CA CYS A 49 23.73 -18.26 -9.91
C CYS A 49 24.11 -16.89 -9.36
N ALA A 50 25.34 -16.77 -8.84
CA ALA A 50 25.90 -15.51 -8.38
C ALA A 50 27.26 -15.21 -9.03
N HIS A 51 27.53 -13.93 -9.25
CA HIS A 51 28.86 -13.44 -9.58
C HIS A 51 29.43 -12.68 -8.39
N PHE A 52 30.61 -13.09 -7.92
CA PHE A 52 31.26 -12.51 -6.74
C PHE A 52 32.32 -11.49 -7.13
N TYR A 53 32.41 -10.44 -6.32
CA TYR A 53 33.26 -9.28 -6.53
C TYR A 53 33.95 -8.89 -5.23
N SER A 54 35.26 -8.71 -5.25
CA SER A 54 35.99 -8.14 -4.14
C SER A 54 36.35 -6.69 -4.40
N VAL A 55 36.07 -5.83 -3.43
CA VAL A 55 36.54 -4.45 -3.39
C VAL A 55 37.51 -4.30 -2.22
N THR A 56 38.56 -3.49 -2.41
CA THR A 56 39.46 -3.11 -1.32
C THR A 56 39.13 -1.68 -0.94
N ILE A 57 38.87 -1.45 0.35
CA ILE A 57 38.48 -0.16 0.92
C ILE A 57 39.64 0.32 1.80
N THR A 58 40.13 1.53 1.55
CA THR A 58 41.14 2.20 2.37
C THR A 58 40.52 2.85 3.62
N GLU A 59 41.35 3.34 4.53
CA GLU A 59 40.88 4.02 5.74
C GLU A 59 40.12 5.32 5.43
N ASP A 60 40.61 6.09 4.46
CA ASP A 60 39.94 7.32 4.02
C ASP A 60 38.59 7.00 3.37
N GLU A 61 38.52 5.98 2.50
CA GLU A 61 37.27 5.57 1.85
C GLU A 61 36.24 5.01 2.84
N ALA A 62 36.68 4.25 3.85
CA ALA A 62 35.82 3.76 4.92
C ALA A 62 35.20 4.93 5.73
N ARG A 63 36.01 5.94 6.04
CA ARG A 63 35.57 7.15 6.76
C ARG A 63 34.63 8.01 5.92
N ASP A 64 34.94 8.20 4.65
CA ASP A 64 34.14 9.04 3.76
C ASP A 64 32.80 8.37 3.41
N GLY A 65 32.81 7.02 3.36
CA GLY A 65 31.67 6.16 3.16
C GLY A 65 31.77 5.40 1.83
N PHE A 66 31.05 4.29 1.76
CA PHE A 66 31.09 3.36 0.64
C PHE A 66 29.69 3.00 0.15
N VAL A 67 29.52 2.89 -1.15
CA VAL A 67 28.26 2.44 -1.77
C VAL A 67 28.55 1.35 -2.79
N CYS A 68 27.88 0.21 -2.67
CA CYS A 68 27.83 -0.79 -3.74
C CYS A 68 26.44 -0.73 -4.38
N ARG A 69 26.39 -0.42 -5.68
CA ARG A 69 25.13 -0.32 -6.44
C ARG A 69 25.12 -1.26 -7.62
N VAL A 70 23.93 -1.79 -7.91
CA VAL A 70 23.67 -2.63 -9.08
C VAL A 70 22.44 -2.12 -9.79
N GLN A 71 22.49 -2.06 -11.11
CA GLN A 71 21.34 -1.71 -11.95
C GLN A 71 21.16 -2.66 -13.13
N SER A 72 19.94 -2.80 -13.61
CA SER A 72 19.59 -3.57 -14.81
C SER A 72 18.62 -2.79 -15.69
N SER A 73 19.05 -2.48 -16.92
CA SER A 73 18.21 -1.84 -17.94
C SER A 73 17.08 -2.74 -18.43
N ASP A 74 17.26 -4.06 -18.31
CA ASP A 74 16.28 -5.07 -18.71
C ASP A 74 15.15 -5.25 -17.67
N LYS A 75 15.16 -4.45 -16.59
CA LYS A 75 14.25 -4.56 -15.44
C LYS A 75 14.26 -5.98 -14.84
N SER A 76 15.43 -6.60 -14.84
CA SER A 76 15.62 -7.95 -14.32
C SER A 76 15.47 -7.98 -12.81
N LYS A 77 14.99 -9.11 -12.27
CA LYS A 77 15.02 -9.38 -10.83
C LYS A 77 16.37 -9.98 -10.47
N PHE A 78 17.06 -9.36 -9.51
CA PHE A 78 18.31 -9.84 -8.95
C PHE A 78 18.38 -9.50 -7.46
N LYS A 79 19.39 -10.02 -6.78
CA LYS A 79 19.73 -9.61 -5.42
C LYS A 79 21.17 -9.12 -5.37
N LEU A 80 21.41 -8.06 -4.62
CA LEU A 80 22.75 -7.65 -4.20
C LEU A 80 23.02 -8.28 -2.84
N LEU A 81 24.14 -8.97 -2.72
CA LEU A 81 24.55 -9.70 -1.52
C LEU A 81 25.87 -9.12 -1.01
N TYR A 82 26.05 -9.06 0.30
CA TYR A 82 27.31 -8.76 0.96
C TYR A 82 27.71 -9.93 1.85
N PHE A 83 28.98 -10.30 1.79
CA PHE A 83 29.55 -11.42 2.51
C PHE A 83 30.69 -10.99 3.42
N GLU A 84 30.77 -11.62 4.58
CA GLU A 84 31.91 -11.54 5.49
C GLU A 84 32.86 -12.72 5.24
N LEU A 85 34.15 -12.47 5.46
CA LEU A 85 35.19 -13.48 5.31
C LEU A 85 35.30 -14.29 6.61
N GLU A 86 35.14 -15.60 6.49
CA GLU A 86 35.28 -16.55 7.59
C GLU A 86 36.75 -16.96 7.79
N GLU A 87 37.09 -17.41 9.00
CA GLU A 87 38.46 -17.87 9.34
C GLU A 87 38.93 -19.03 8.44
N ASN A 88 38.00 -19.87 7.98
CA ASN A 88 38.27 -20.99 7.08
C ASN A 88 38.50 -20.55 5.61
N GLY A 89 38.47 -19.26 5.31
CA GLY A 89 38.58 -18.70 3.96
C GLY A 89 37.26 -18.71 3.16
N GLY A 90 36.17 -19.15 3.79
CA GLY A 90 34.82 -19.13 3.26
C GLY A 90 34.16 -17.74 3.34
N LEU A 91 32.97 -17.65 2.77
CA LEU A 91 32.16 -16.43 2.75
C LEU A 91 30.79 -16.69 3.38
N SER A 92 30.47 -15.99 4.46
CA SER A 92 29.14 -16.03 5.10
C SER A 92 28.29 -14.85 4.66
N LEU A 93 27.01 -15.09 4.37
CA LEU A 93 26.11 -14.05 3.91
C LEU A 93 25.75 -13.13 5.09
N ALA A 94 26.09 -11.85 4.98
CA ALA A 94 25.84 -10.84 6.00
C ALA A 94 24.65 -9.93 5.65
N LEU A 95 24.53 -9.48 4.40
CA LEU A 95 23.39 -8.67 3.95
C LEU A 95 22.83 -9.13 2.62
N GLN A 96 21.54 -8.88 2.43
CA GLN A 96 20.83 -9.12 1.17
C GLN A 96 19.88 -7.95 0.87
N GLU A 97 19.98 -7.42 -0.35
CA GLU A 97 19.08 -6.40 -0.88
C GLU A 97 18.41 -6.91 -2.16
N ASP A 98 17.07 -6.87 -2.20
CA ASP A 98 16.28 -7.27 -3.36
C ASP A 98 16.23 -6.13 -4.40
N SER A 99 16.36 -6.45 -5.70
CA SER A 99 16.23 -5.42 -6.74
C SER A 99 14.81 -4.82 -6.77
N ALA A 100 14.71 -3.51 -6.73
CA ALA A 100 13.47 -2.76 -6.85
C ALA A 100 13.41 -1.99 -8.17
N LYS A 101 12.20 -1.64 -8.63
CA LYS A 101 12.03 -0.81 -9.84
C LYS A 101 12.34 0.65 -9.51
N THR A 102 13.30 1.22 -10.22
CA THR A 102 13.73 2.61 -10.05
C THR A 102 13.68 3.31 -11.40
N GLY A 103 12.63 4.11 -11.63
CA GLY A 103 12.39 4.76 -12.91
C GLY A 103 12.25 3.76 -14.07
N LYS A 104 13.20 3.78 -15.00
CA LYS A 104 13.22 2.91 -16.20
C LYS A 104 14.00 1.61 -16.00
N VAL A 105 14.74 1.47 -14.91
CA VAL A 105 15.62 0.32 -14.61
C VAL A 105 15.13 -0.42 -13.36
N THR A 106 15.73 -1.56 -13.04
CA THR A 106 15.72 -2.11 -11.68
C THR A 106 17.06 -1.87 -11.02
N SER A 107 17.09 -1.60 -9.72
CA SER A 107 18.30 -1.32 -8.95
C SER A 107 18.27 -1.95 -7.57
N ALA A 108 19.44 -2.26 -7.02
CA ALA A 108 19.67 -2.54 -5.61
C ALA A 108 20.93 -1.79 -5.17
N GLY A 109 20.97 -1.33 -3.93
CA GLY A 109 22.11 -0.58 -3.40
C GLY A 109 22.31 -0.85 -1.92
N MET A 110 23.57 -0.98 -1.51
CA MET A 110 23.97 -1.03 -0.11
C MET A 110 24.80 0.20 0.20
N TYR A 111 24.42 0.93 1.24
CA TYR A 111 24.92 2.25 1.57
C TYR A 111 25.57 2.22 2.96
N PHE A 112 26.89 2.39 2.99
CA PHE A 112 27.71 2.33 4.20
C PHE A 112 28.31 3.73 4.43
N LEU A 113 27.49 4.65 4.93
CA LEU A 113 27.80 6.08 4.95
C LEU A 113 28.31 6.59 6.31
N GLY A 114 28.49 5.73 7.31
CA GLY A 114 28.94 6.13 8.66
C GLY A 114 27.86 6.82 9.50
N PHE A 115 26.59 6.66 9.12
CA PHE A 115 25.43 7.03 9.92
C PHE A 115 24.26 6.08 9.60
N PRO A 116 23.22 6.01 10.45
CA PRO A 116 22.07 5.15 10.21
C PRO A 116 21.36 5.51 8.92
N VAL A 117 21.40 4.60 7.94
CA VAL A 117 20.59 4.64 6.71
C VAL A 117 19.38 3.74 6.92
N TYR A 118 18.24 4.08 6.33
CA TYR A 118 16.98 3.37 6.53
C TYR A 118 16.45 2.76 5.23
N CYS A 119 15.95 1.53 5.32
CA CYS A 119 15.20 0.88 4.24
C CYS A 119 13.70 0.95 4.54
N LEU A 120 12.89 1.18 3.51
CA LEU A 120 11.43 1.17 3.62
C LEU A 120 10.88 -0.12 3.01
N ASP A 121 10.52 -1.09 3.86
CA ASP A 121 9.81 -2.29 3.40
C ASP A 121 8.34 -1.98 3.13
N GLN A 122 8.00 -1.82 1.85
CA GLN A 122 6.63 -1.53 1.40
C GLN A 122 5.73 -2.76 1.34
N THR A 123 6.26 -3.99 1.52
CA THR A 123 5.45 -5.22 1.42
C THR A 123 4.40 -5.30 2.54
N THR A 124 4.66 -4.67 3.69
CA THR A 124 3.80 -4.58 4.86
C THR A 124 2.47 -3.85 4.60
N ASN A 125 2.41 -2.95 3.60
CA ASN A 125 1.29 -2.03 3.40
C ASN A 125 0.26 -2.49 2.35
N SER A 126 0.56 -3.50 1.54
CA SER A 126 -0.26 -3.83 0.35
C SER A 126 -1.57 -4.57 0.66
N VAL A 127 -1.60 -5.41 1.70
CA VAL A 127 -2.78 -6.26 2.00
C VAL A 127 -3.76 -5.55 2.94
N ALA A 128 -3.26 -4.70 3.84
CA ALA A 128 -4.09 -3.94 4.79
C ALA A 128 -4.82 -2.75 4.11
N ALA A 129 -4.19 -2.14 3.12
CA ALA A 129 -4.71 -0.93 2.48
C ALA A 129 -6.02 -1.11 1.69
N ALA A 130 -6.33 -2.34 1.27
CA ALA A 130 -7.58 -2.62 0.56
C ALA A 130 -8.81 -2.67 1.49
N LYS A 131 -8.61 -2.80 2.82
CA LYS A 131 -9.69 -2.94 3.80
C LYS A 131 -9.94 -1.66 4.60
N ASP A 132 -8.89 -0.88 4.87
CA ASP A 132 -8.96 0.37 5.62
C ASP A 132 -7.94 1.37 5.02
N PRO A 133 -8.39 2.35 4.20
CA PRO A 133 -7.50 3.32 3.58
C PRO A 133 -6.85 4.26 4.60
N ASP A 134 -7.49 4.51 5.75
CA ASP A 134 -6.93 5.34 6.80
C ASP A 134 -5.80 4.58 7.52
N ALA A 135 -6.01 3.30 7.84
CA ALA A 135 -4.93 2.46 8.36
C ALA A 135 -3.74 2.35 7.39
N ALA A 136 -4.00 2.33 6.08
CA ALA A 136 -2.93 2.34 5.08
C ALA A 136 -2.05 3.59 5.17
N PHE A 137 -2.68 4.74 5.42
CA PHE A 137 -2.00 6.02 5.57
C PHE A 137 -1.17 6.04 6.87
N PHE A 138 -1.75 5.65 8.01
CA PHE A 138 -1.05 5.69 9.29
C PHE A 138 0.12 4.69 9.37
N LYS A 139 0.02 3.54 8.71
CA LYS A 139 1.08 2.52 8.68
C LYS A 139 2.12 2.73 7.58
N LYS A 140 2.04 3.82 6.83
CA LYS A 140 2.90 4.09 5.67
C LYS A 140 4.40 4.04 6.01
N LEU A 141 4.77 4.37 7.24
CA LEU A 141 6.16 4.43 7.72
C LEU A 141 6.55 3.28 8.67
N ASP A 142 5.68 2.28 8.89
CA ASP A 142 5.97 1.17 9.82
C ASP A 142 7.16 0.32 9.38
N GLY A 143 7.30 0.15 8.05
CA GLY A 143 8.40 -0.57 7.42
C GLY A 143 9.70 0.23 7.31
N PHE A 144 9.77 1.46 7.84
CA PHE A 144 10.98 2.28 7.82
C PHE A 144 11.94 1.83 8.92
N GLN A 145 12.90 0.97 8.58
CA GLN A 145 13.78 0.30 9.53
C GLN A 145 15.24 0.63 9.21
N PRO A 146 16.11 0.78 10.23
CA PRO A 146 17.52 1.04 10.02
C PRO A 146 18.19 -0.16 9.35
N CYS A 147 19.12 0.10 8.44
CA CYS A 147 20.01 -0.91 7.87
C CYS A 147 20.91 -1.49 8.96
N GLU A 148 21.15 -2.80 8.90
CA GLU A 148 21.91 -3.53 9.93
C GLU A 148 23.38 -3.10 10.00
N ILE A 149 23.97 -2.75 8.86
CA ILE A 149 25.36 -2.30 8.75
C ILE A 149 25.37 -0.92 8.09
N THR A 150 26.01 0.03 8.77
CA THR A 150 26.08 1.45 8.35
C THR A 150 27.47 1.87 7.92
N GLU A 151 28.49 1.06 8.20
CA GLU A 151 29.89 1.32 7.87
C GLU A 151 30.63 0.01 7.55
N LEU A 152 31.65 0.10 6.69
CA LEU A 152 32.58 -1.00 6.45
C LEU A 152 33.94 -0.62 7.01
N LYS A 153 34.67 -1.61 7.52
CA LYS A 153 36.05 -1.39 7.97
C LYS A 153 37.00 -1.25 6.78
N PRO A 154 38.20 -0.68 6.96
CA PRO A 154 39.23 -0.75 5.93
C PRO A 154 39.60 -2.21 5.69
N GLY A 155 39.75 -2.61 4.43
CA GLY A 155 40.08 -3.98 4.07
C GLY A 155 39.35 -4.49 2.83
N LYS A 156 39.36 -5.81 2.66
CA LYS A 156 38.76 -6.48 1.51
C LYS A 156 37.33 -6.91 1.85
N HIS A 157 36.39 -6.47 1.03
CA HIS A 157 34.96 -6.77 1.16
C HIS A 157 34.47 -7.53 -0.06
N VAL A 158 33.52 -8.44 0.12
CA VAL A 158 32.97 -9.26 -0.97
C VAL A 158 31.48 -8.99 -1.16
N PHE A 159 31.12 -8.64 -2.38
CA PHE A 159 29.75 -8.46 -2.83
C PHE A 159 29.41 -9.49 -3.91
N ALA A 160 28.14 -9.83 -4.06
CA ALA A 160 27.70 -10.66 -5.18
C ALA A 160 26.40 -10.18 -5.81
N VAL A 161 26.27 -10.42 -7.11
CA VAL A 161 25.01 -10.22 -7.84
C VAL A 161 24.40 -11.59 -8.12
N TYR A 162 23.25 -11.85 -7.52
CA TYR A 162 22.51 -13.10 -7.66
C TYR A 162 21.37 -12.97 -8.67
N GLY A 163 21.32 -13.89 -9.63
CA GLY A 163 20.27 -13.98 -10.65
C GLY A 163 18.96 -14.53 -10.08
N ASP A 164 18.12 -13.64 -9.55
CA ASP A 164 16.87 -14.00 -8.86
C ASP A 164 15.68 -14.33 -9.79
N ASN A 165 15.95 -14.45 -11.08
CA ASN A 165 14.94 -14.79 -12.07
C ASN A 165 14.92 -16.31 -12.30
N PHE A 166 13.75 -16.93 -12.23
CA PHE A 166 13.59 -18.39 -12.42
C PHE A 166 13.78 -18.86 -13.87
N PHE A 167 13.60 -17.96 -14.84
CA PHE A 167 13.48 -18.34 -16.26
C PHE A 167 14.56 -17.75 -17.15
N LYS A 168 15.17 -16.63 -16.78
CA LYS A 168 16.11 -15.90 -17.63
C LYS A 168 17.34 -15.51 -16.85
N SER A 169 18.47 -15.46 -17.53
CA SER A 169 19.67 -14.77 -17.04
C SER A 169 19.40 -13.28 -16.85
N VAL A 170 20.23 -12.66 -16.00
CA VAL A 170 20.11 -11.26 -15.61
C VAL A 170 21.31 -10.49 -16.13
N SER A 171 21.05 -9.52 -17.02
CA SER A 171 22.04 -8.50 -17.38
C SER A 171 22.06 -7.41 -16.32
N TYR A 172 23.23 -7.04 -15.82
CA TYR A 172 23.38 -6.01 -14.80
C TYR A 172 24.68 -5.23 -14.96
N THR A 173 24.73 -4.07 -14.32
CA THR A 173 25.94 -3.27 -14.12
C THR A 173 26.13 -3.07 -12.62
N ILE A 174 27.26 -3.54 -12.08
CA ILE A 174 27.66 -3.34 -10.69
C ILE A 174 28.75 -2.26 -10.61
N GLU A 175 28.70 -1.45 -9.56
CA GLU A 175 29.69 -0.40 -9.32
C GLU A 175 29.89 -0.20 -7.81
N ALA A 176 31.16 -0.09 -7.41
CA ALA A 176 31.57 0.26 -6.06
C ALA A 176 32.03 1.73 -6.05
N ILE A 177 31.57 2.52 -5.09
CA ILE A 177 31.72 3.98 -5.11
C ILE A 177 32.18 4.47 -3.74
N CYS A 178 33.21 5.30 -3.73
CA CYS A 178 33.58 6.10 -2.57
C CYS A 178 32.64 7.31 -2.47
N ALA A 179 32.08 7.54 -1.29
CA ALA A 179 31.13 8.62 -1.03
C ALA A 179 31.80 9.99 -0.83
N ALA A 180 33.14 10.07 -0.84
CA ALA A 180 33.89 11.32 -0.66
C ALA A 180 33.42 12.48 -1.57
N PRO A 181 33.07 12.27 -2.86
CA PRO A 181 32.57 13.34 -3.72
C PRO A 181 31.15 13.82 -3.41
N PHE A 182 30.40 13.11 -2.55
CA PHE A 182 28.95 13.28 -2.34
C PHE A 182 28.62 13.87 -0.96
N ILE A 183 29.38 14.88 -0.52
CA ILE A 183 29.25 15.46 0.84
C ILE A 183 27.85 16.05 1.04
N GLU A 184 27.36 16.84 0.07
CA GLU A 184 26.06 17.50 0.17
C GLU A 184 24.92 16.47 0.15
N GLU A 185 24.97 15.49 -0.74
CA GLU A 185 23.98 14.42 -0.82
C GLU A 185 23.94 13.58 0.46
N LYS A 186 25.09 13.36 1.08
CA LYS A 186 25.23 12.63 2.34
C LYS A 186 24.55 13.36 3.50
N GLU A 187 24.78 14.66 3.64
CA GLU A 187 24.13 15.48 4.66
C GLU A 187 22.62 15.63 4.40
N ASN A 188 22.22 15.80 3.13
CA ASN A 188 20.82 15.86 2.74
C ASN A 188 20.09 14.54 3.05
N LEU A 189 20.70 13.39 2.76
CA LEU A 189 20.12 12.09 3.09
C LEU A 189 19.92 11.96 4.60
N ARG A 190 20.95 12.29 5.40
CA ARG A 190 20.86 12.26 6.87
C ARG A 190 19.73 13.15 7.39
N ALA A 191 19.59 14.35 6.85
CA ALA A 191 18.54 15.29 7.24
C ALA A 191 17.15 14.75 6.89
N VAL A 192 16.96 14.22 5.68
CA VAL A 192 15.68 13.64 5.23
C VAL A 192 15.31 12.42 6.04
N GLU A 193 16.26 11.54 6.37
CA GLU A 193 15.99 10.38 7.22
C GLU A 193 15.56 10.78 8.62
N ALA A 194 16.22 11.78 9.22
CA ALA A 194 15.81 12.35 10.50
C ALA A 194 14.39 12.95 10.45
N GLU A 195 14.04 13.66 9.38
CA GLU A 195 12.70 14.21 9.17
C GLU A 195 11.65 13.09 9.05
N ILE A 196 11.94 12.01 8.31
CA ILE A 196 11.04 10.86 8.18
C ILE A 196 10.79 10.21 9.55
N LEU A 197 11.81 10.10 10.40
CA LEU A 197 11.65 9.58 11.76
C LEU A 197 10.77 10.48 12.63
N SER A 198 10.96 11.81 12.57
CA SER A 198 10.08 12.76 13.25
C SER A 198 8.63 12.60 12.77
N LYS A 199 8.43 12.52 11.45
CA LYS A 199 7.11 12.33 10.85
C LYS A 199 6.48 11.01 11.23
N ARG A 200 7.25 9.93 11.38
CA ARG A 200 6.74 8.64 11.87
C ARG A 200 6.20 8.77 13.30
N ALA A 201 6.92 9.47 14.19
CA ALA A 201 6.46 9.71 15.55
C ALA A 201 5.21 10.62 15.60
N GLU A 202 5.18 11.68 14.79
CA GLU A 202 4.02 12.56 14.64
C GLU A 202 2.79 11.79 14.11
N LEU A 203 2.99 10.93 13.11
CA LEU A 203 1.92 10.14 12.48
C LEU A 203 1.28 9.17 13.47
N SER A 204 2.06 8.57 14.36
CA SER A 204 1.55 7.68 15.42
C SER A 204 0.69 8.43 16.45
N LYS A 205 1.07 9.66 16.82
CA LYS A 205 0.25 10.52 17.69
C LYS A 205 -1.04 10.93 16.98
N PHE A 206 -0.92 11.37 15.73
CA PHE A 206 -2.06 11.77 14.91
C PHE A 206 -3.05 10.62 14.70
N GLU A 207 -2.60 9.37 14.52
CA GLU A 207 -3.48 8.20 14.42
C GLU A 207 -4.38 8.07 15.65
N THR A 208 -3.81 8.28 16.83
CA THR A 208 -4.53 8.14 18.10
C THR A 208 -5.65 9.18 18.20
N GLU A 209 -5.33 10.45 17.96
CA GLU A 209 -6.30 11.55 17.96
C GLU A 209 -7.38 11.36 16.89
N TYR A 210 -6.98 10.96 15.69
CA TYR A 210 -7.89 10.69 14.59
C TYR A 210 -8.91 9.59 14.93
N ARG A 211 -8.43 8.48 15.50
CA ARG A 211 -9.29 7.35 15.90
C ARG A 211 -10.27 7.74 17.01
N GLU A 212 -9.86 8.59 17.95
CA GLU A 212 -10.73 9.10 19.01
C GLU A 212 -11.86 9.97 18.43
N VAL A 213 -11.53 10.95 17.58
CA VAL A 213 -12.52 11.82 16.95
C VAL A 213 -13.47 11.02 16.05
N LEU A 214 -12.95 10.04 15.32
CA LEU A 214 -13.76 9.17 14.47
C LEU A 214 -14.77 8.35 15.29
N ALA A 215 -14.36 7.87 16.48
CA ALA A 215 -15.25 7.16 17.39
C ALA A 215 -16.38 8.09 17.89
N GLN A 216 -16.06 9.30 18.35
CA GLN A 216 -17.04 10.29 18.80
C GLN A 216 -18.02 10.68 17.68
N PHE A 217 -17.52 10.91 16.46
CA PHE A 217 -18.35 11.21 15.30
C PHE A 217 -19.31 10.07 14.96
N THR A 218 -18.81 8.83 15.00
CA THR A 218 -19.61 7.62 14.74
C THR A 218 -20.71 7.46 15.78
N GLU A 219 -20.40 7.69 17.06
CA GLU A 219 -21.38 7.67 18.14
C GLU A 219 -22.47 8.73 17.94
N MET A 220 -22.07 9.99 17.68
CA MET A 220 -23.00 11.11 17.47
C MET A 220 -23.90 10.90 16.25
N THR A 221 -23.35 10.37 15.16
CA THR A 221 -24.13 10.02 13.96
C THR A 221 -25.13 8.90 14.25
N GLY A 222 -24.72 7.91 15.05
CA GLY A 222 -25.60 6.84 15.51
C GLY A 222 -26.75 7.37 16.36
N ARG A 223 -26.47 8.28 17.30
CA ARG A 223 -27.49 8.96 18.12
C ARG A 223 -28.45 9.78 17.26
N TYR A 224 -27.94 10.63 16.37
CA TYR A 224 -28.77 11.42 15.44
C TYR A 224 -29.74 10.53 14.65
N THR A 225 -29.27 9.38 14.15
CA THR A 225 -30.11 8.45 13.40
C THR A 225 -31.22 7.85 14.26
N LYS A 226 -30.93 7.50 15.52
CA LYS A 226 -31.94 7.00 16.48
C LYS A 226 -32.98 8.07 16.79
N GLU A 227 -32.55 9.27 17.15
CA GLU A 227 -33.44 10.40 17.46
C GLU A 227 -34.38 10.71 16.27
N MET A 228 -33.85 10.69 15.04
CA MET A 228 -34.65 10.88 13.84
C MET A 228 -35.73 9.80 13.68
N GLN A 229 -35.39 8.52 13.92
CA GLN A 229 -36.33 7.40 13.85
C GLN A 229 -37.41 7.48 14.94
N GLU A 230 -37.03 7.84 16.17
CA GLU A 230 -37.96 8.00 17.28
C GLU A 230 -38.96 9.14 17.01
N ILE A 231 -38.49 10.27 16.49
CA ILE A 231 -39.35 11.38 16.08
C ILE A 231 -40.31 10.95 14.96
N ASP A 232 -39.84 10.22 13.94
CA ASP A 232 -40.68 9.76 12.84
C ASP A 232 -41.80 8.81 13.32
N GLU A 233 -41.50 7.90 14.25
CA GLU A 233 -42.51 7.01 14.84
C GLU A 233 -43.50 7.77 15.72
N LEU A 234 -43.05 8.74 16.53
CA LEU A 234 -43.95 9.60 17.31
C LEU A 234 -44.90 10.40 16.40
N LEU A 235 -44.40 10.95 15.29
CA LEU A 235 -45.21 11.68 14.32
C LEU A 235 -46.23 10.76 13.63
N LYS A 236 -45.85 9.52 13.33
CA LYS A 236 -46.76 8.51 12.77
C LYS A 236 -47.87 8.15 13.75
N GLN A 237 -47.52 7.83 15.01
CA GLN A 237 -48.50 7.54 16.06
C GLN A 237 -49.48 8.71 16.26
N ARG A 238 -48.96 9.95 16.29
CA ARG A 238 -49.81 11.16 16.35
C ARG A 238 -50.81 11.21 15.20
N ASN A 239 -50.37 10.95 13.97
CA ASN A 239 -51.23 11.00 12.79
C ASN A 239 -52.29 9.89 12.80
N GLU A 240 -51.96 8.69 13.28
CA GLU A 240 -52.91 7.59 13.48
C GLU A 240 -54.00 7.95 14.51
N ILE A 241 -53.60 8.55 15.63
CA ILE A 241 -54.53 9.06 16.65
C ILE A 241 -55.47 10.11 16.04
N HIS A 242 -54.93 11.07 15.30
CA HIS A 242 -55.74 12.10 14.62
C HIS A 242 -56.73 11.48 13.61
N ALA A 243 -56.30 10.49 12.83
CA ALA A 243 -57.15 9.80 11.87
C ALA A 243 -58.32 9.08 12.56
N SER A 244 -58.10 8.51 13.75
CA SER A 244 -59.13 7.78 14.51
C SER A 244 -60.36 8.63 14.86
N TYR A 245 -60.18 9.94 15.12
CA TYR A 245 -61.28 10.88 15.37
C TYR A 245 -62.06 11.26 14.10
N THR A 246 -61.47 11.02 12.93
CA THR A 246 -62.04 11.44 11.64
C THR A 246 -62.75 10.27 10.94
N THR A 247 -62.38 9.04 11.25
CA THR A 247 -63.13 7.85 10.82
C THR A 247 -64.39 7.68 11.66
N ILE A 248 -65.53 8.09 11.10
CA ILE A 248 -66.85 7.74 11.64
C ILE A 248 -66.95 6.20 11.65
N PRO A 249 -67.21 5.55 12.80
CA PRO A 249 -67.44 4.12 12.83
C PRO A 249 -68.67 3.82 11.97
N LEU A 250 -68.52 3.04 10.90
CA LEU A 250 -69.68 2.44 10.23
C LEU A 250 -70.31 1.49 11.26
N ILE A 251 -71.38 1.97 11.90
CA ILE A 251 -72.25 1.15 12.73
C ILE A 251 -72.61 -0.09 11.89
N LYS A 252 -72.15 -1.27 12.34
CA LYS A 252 -72.59 -2.56 11.83
C LYS A 252 -74.10 -2.65 12.06
N ARG A 253 -74.89 -2.18 11.10
CA ARG A 253 -76.30 -2.55 11.01
C ARG A 253 -76.35 -4.01 10.56
N SER A 254 -76.72 -4.85 11.51
CA SER A 254 -77.28 -6.16 11.26
C SER A 254 -78.46 -6.03 10.28
N SER A 255 -78.30 -6.46 9.03
CA SER A 255 -79.44 -6.77 8.18
C SER A 255 -79.12 -7.96 7.27
N SER A 256 -79.69 -9.10 7.66
CA SER A 256 -80.00 -10.23 6.80
C SER A 256 -80.77 -9.80 5.55
N ARG A 257 -80.32 -10.18 4.33
CA ARG A 257 -81.16 -10.86 3.30
C ARG A 257 -80.41 -11.10 1.97
N LYS A 258 -80.41 -12.39 1.63
CA LYS A 258 -80.31 -13.14 0.37
C LYS A 258 -80.34 -12.42 -1.00
N LYS A 259 -79.58 -13.06 -1.95
CA LYS A 259 -79.73 -13.18 -3.43
C LYS A 259 -79.57 -11.87 -4.23
N SER A 260 -78.94 -11.77 -5.39
CA SER A 260 -78.60 -12.74 -6.46
C SER A 260 -77.65 -12.11 -7.52
N LYS A 261 -76.72 -12.92 -8.04
CA LYS A 261 -76.32 -13.17 -9.45
C LYS A 261 -76.36 -12.05 -10.54
N ALA A 262 -75.30 -12.08 -11.38
CA ALA A 262 -75.07 -11.52 -12.74
C ALA A 262 -74.29 -10.18 -12.76
N ALA A 263 -73.05 -10.10 -13.30
CA ALA A 263 -72.64 -10.11 -14.73
C ALA A 263 -73.36 -9.00 -15.52
N SER A 264 -72.74 -8.06 -16.24
CA SER A 264 -71.59 -8.14 -17.17
C SER A 264 -71.22 -6.75 -17.73
N LYS A 265 -69.99 -6.63 -18.27
CA LYS A 265 -69.53 -5.88 -19.47
C LYS A 265 -69.77 -4.36 -19.60
N GLU A 266 -68.70 -3.57 -19.66
CA GLU A 266 -68.05 -3.00 -20.89
C GLU A 266 -68.85 -1.88 -21.55
N ALA A 267 -68.29 -0.65 -21.61
CA ALA A 267 -68.07 0.11 -22.85
C ALA A 267 -67.40 1.47 -22.58
N LYS A 268 -66.54 1.85 -23.54
CA LYS A 268 -65.66 3.03 -23.63
C LYS A 268 -66.37 4.28 -24.18
N GLU A 269 -65.59 5.36 -24.20
CA GLU A 269 -65.62 6.52 -25.14
C GLU A 269 -66.75 7.53 -24.93
N ASP A 270 -66.61 8.84 -25.14
CA ASP A 270 -65.50 9.78 -25.37
C ASP A 270 -66.15 11.18 -25.24
N GLY A 271 -65.37 12.26 -25.05
CA GLY A 271 -65.82 13.61 -25.46
C GLY A 271 -66.02 14.70 -24.38
N GLU A 272 -64.98 15.55 -24.29
CA GLU A 272 -64.99 17.03 -24.28
C GLU A 272 -65.64 17.92 -23.18
N VAL A 273 -64.75 18.72 -22.58
CA VAL A 273 -64.80 20.18 -22.32
C VAL A 273 -65.77 20.72 -21.25
N ARG A 274 -65.21 21.18 -20.12
CA ARG A 274 -65.46 22.54 -19.62
C ARG A 274 -64.47 23.02 -18.55
N ASP A 275 -64.02 24.26 -18.75
CA ASP A 275 -63.29 25.11 -17.80
C ASP A 275 -63.91 25.19 -16.41
N ARG A 276 -63.06 25.07 -15.37
CA ARG A 276 -62.85 26.06 -14.28
C ARG A 276 -61.98 25.45 -13.15
N LYS A 277 -60.77 25.98 -12.98
CA LYS A 277 -59.94 25.86 -11.76
C LYS A 277 -60.40 26.92 -10.72
N PRO A 278 -60.08 26.85 -9.41
CA PRO A 278 -58.81 26.31 -8.89
C PRO A 278 -58.90 25.41 -7.63
N SER A 279 -58.11 24.33 -7.60
CA SER A 279 -57.67 23.74 -6.34
C SER A 279 -56.29 24.29 -5.96
N THR A 280 -56.19 24.64 -4.69
CA THR A 280 -55.03 25.21 -4.02
C THR A 280 -53.85 24.24 -4.01
N ARG A 281 -52.89 24.54 -4.88
CA ARG A 281 -51.44 24.35 -4.78
C ARG A 281 -50.95 23.72 -3.46
N ASP A 282 -50.73 22.41 -3.49
CA ASP A 282 -49.90 21.70 -2.53
C ASP A 282 -48.43 22.12 -2.75
N ARG A 283 -47.84 22.78 -1.76
CA ARG A 283 -46.52 23.43 -1.85
C ARG A 283 -45.50 22.61 -1.05
N THR A 284 -44.78 21.77 -1.78
CA THR A 284 -43.33 21.54 -1.66
C THR A 284 -42.74 21.17 -0.29
N LYS A 285 -42.51 19.86 -0.08
CA LYS A 285 -41.41 19.37 0.79
C LYS A 285 -40.07 19.67 0.09
N LYS A 286 -39.34 20.68 0.56
CA LYS A 286 -37.96 20.92 0.13
C LYS A 286 -37.04 19.93 0.85
N LYS A 287 -36.56 18.91 0.11
CA LYS A 287 -35.41 18.08 0.51
C LYS A 287 -34.12 18.93 0.45
N TRP A 288 -33.60 19.31 1.60
CA TRP A 288 -32.18 19.64 1.83
C TRP A 288 -31.69 18.47 2.70
N TYR A 289 -30.65 17.70 2.43
CA TYR A 289 -29.39 17.93 1.76
C TYR A 289 -28.95 16.64 1.06
N ASN A 290 -28.58 16.73 -0.22
CA ASN A 290 -27.63 15.79 -0.81
C ASN A 290 -26.26 16.41 -0.62
N ILE A 291 -25.41 15.85 0.22
CA ILE A 291 -23.97 16.12 0.19
C ILE A 291 -23.38 15.05 -0.74
N PRO A 292 -23.02 15.39 -1.99
CA PRO A 292 -22.36 14.43 -2.87
C PRO A 292 -20.90 14.31 -2.46
N LEU A 293 -20.54 13.19 -1.81
CA LEU A 293 -19.16 12.73 -1.76
C LEU A 293 -18.77 12.23 -3.16
N LYS A 294 -18.35 13.14 -4.02
CA LYS A 294 -17.51 12.85 -5.19
C LYS A 294 -16.16 13.50 -4.99
N VAL A 295 -15.24 12.78 -4.34
CA VAL A 295 -13.81 13.04 -4.57
C VAL A 295 -13.47 12.34 -5.88
N ASP A 296 -13.50 13.14 -6.95
CA ASP A 296 -13.14 12.72 -8.29
C ASP A 296 -11.67 12.29 -8.34
N LYS A 297 -11.43 11.13 -8.94
CA LYS A 297 -10.11 10.68 -9.39
C LYS A 297 -9.64 11.61 -10.51
N ARG A 298 -8.59 12.40 -10.30
CA ARG A 298 -7.75 12.92 -11.40
C ARG A 298 -6.27 12.91 -11.03
N LYS A 299 -5.49 12.15 -11.79
CA LYS A 299 -4.09 12.45 -12.21
C LYS A 299 -4.17 13.17 -13.57
N PRO A 300 -3.06 13.63 -14.19
CA PRO A 300 -1.94 14.45 -13.70
C PRO A 300 -1.77 15.72 -14.58
N CYS A 301 -0.90 16.65 -14.16
CA CYS A 301 -0.04 17.45 -15.04
C CYS A 301 1.38 17.35 -14.51
#